data_AF-A0A1Y3GHM4-F1
#
_entry.id   AF-A0A1Y3GHM4-F1
#
_cell.length_a   1.000
_cell.length_b   1.000
_cell.length_c   1.000
_cell.angle_alpha   90.00
_cell.angle_beta   90.00
_cell.angle_gamma   90.00
#
_symmetry.space_group_name_H-M   'P 1'
#
loop_
_entity.id
_entity.type
_entity.pdbx_description
1 polymer ?
#
loop_
_entity_poly.entity_id
_entity_poly.type
_entity_poly.pdbx_seq_one_letter_code
_entity_poly.pdbx_strand_id
1 'polypeptide(L)'
;MSDDGRGLPPLGLLLFFLIGAFVMFQAMDGFDLTALIGLIFLGGAVGMTGYIYYNVKNEGVKDTVNWLLGSKQDTGGGNSDSSSKVPPPSENLKNELYFERADQKCEWCEEHTDYPEVHHIKPRAEGGSNDTSNLIVLCRNCHGKADRNAISRNKLNYKVKKQMEDY
;
A
#
# COMPACT_ATOMS: atom_id res chain seq x y z
N MET A 1 -16.60 -14.57 -19.83
CA MET A 1 -16.31 -15.82 -20.56
C MET A 1 -14.90 -16.24 -20.17
N SER A 2 -14.76 -17.48 -19.72
CA SER A 2 -13.60 -18.09 -19.10
C SER A 2 -12.44 -18.28 -20.08
N ASP A 3 -11.21 -18.10 -19.60
CA ASP A 3 -10.05 -18.86 -20.08
C ASP A 3 -9.21 -19.26 -18.87
N ASP A 4 -9.49 -20.48 -18.40
CA ASP A 4 -8.79 -21.21 -17.36
C ASP A 4 -7.51 -21.84 -17.91
N GLY A 5 -6.44 -21.05 -17.97
CA GLY A 5 -5.07 -21.52 -18.23
C GLY A 5 -4.48 -22.28 -17.04
N ARG A 6 -5.02 -23.48 -16.75
CA ARG A 6 -4.45 -24.42 -15.78
C ARG A 6 -3.11 -24.96 -16.31
N GLY A 7 -2.01 -24.31 -15.93
CA GLY A 7 -0.66 -24.86 -16.07
C GLY A 7 -0.43 -26.02 -15.11
N LEU A 8 -0.92 -27.22 -15.45
CA LEU A 8 -0.48 -28.47 -14.84
C LEU A 8 1.00 -28.71 -15.18
N PRO A 9 1.81 -29.29 -14.26
CA PRO A 9 3.16 -29.70 -14.60
C PRO A 9 3.08 -30.81 -15.67
N PRO A 10 3.97 -30.79 -16.69
CA PRO A 10 3.94 -31.79 -17.74
C PRO A 10 4.22 -33.15 -17.10
N LEU A 11 3.27 -34.08 -17.19
CA LEU A 11 3.37 -35.47 -16.73
C LEU A 11 4.72 -36.13 -17.10
N GLY A 12 5.36 -35.68 -18.19
CA GLY A 12 6.69 -36.10 -18.59
C GLY A 12 7.81 -35.81 -17.58
N LEU A 13 7.77 -34.70 -16.85
CA LEU A 13 8.78 -34.39 -15.82
C LEU A 13 8.64 -35.33 -14.62
N LEU A 14 7.41 -35.57 -14.17
CA LEU A 14 7.12 -36.53 -13.10
C LEU A 14 7.55 -37.95 -13.49
N LEU A 15 7.24 -38.37 -14.71
CA LEU A 15 7.63 -39.68 -15.22
C LEU A 15 9.16 -39.83 -15.31
N PHE A 16 9.85 -38.76 -15.73
CA PHE A 16 11.31 -38.74 -15.81
C PHE A 16 11.96 -38.90 -14.43
N PHE A 17 11.46 -38.20 -13.42
CA PHE A 17 11.95 -38.36 -12.04
C PHE A 17 11.63 -39.74 -11.46
N LEU A 18 10.46 -40.31 -11.75
CA LEU A 18 10.09 -41.65 -11.28
C LEU A 18 10.96 -42.74 -11.93
N ILE A 19 11.22 -42.64 -13.23
CA ILE A 19 12.10 -43.57 -13.95
C ILE A 19 13.54 -43.41 -13.46
N GLY A 20 14.02 -42.17 -13.30
CA GLY A 20 15.36 -41.89 -12.76
C GLY A 20 15.55 -42.43 -11.34
N ALA A 21 14.54 -42.29 -10.49
CA ALA A 21 14.56 -42.84 -9.13
C ALA A 21 14.53 -44.38 -9.12
N PHE A 22 13.76 -45.02 -10.02
CA PHE A 22 13.71 -46.48 -10.14
C PHE A 22 15.03 -47.08 -10.64
N VAL A 23 15.68 -46.43 -11.61
CA VAL A 23 17.00 -46.86 -12.12
C VAL A 23 18.07 -46.69 -11.04
N MET A 24 18.06 -45.58 -10.29
CA MET A 24 18.96 -45.39 -9.15
C MET A 24 18.74 -46.43 -8.05
N PHE A 25 17.49 -46.80 -7.77
CA PHE A 25 17.16 -47.84 -6.80
C PHE A 25 17.70 -49.22 -7.19
N GLN A 26 17.65 -49.56 -8.48
CA GLN A 26 18.18 -50.84 -8.98
C GLN A 26 19.71 -50.86 -9.10
N ALA A 27 20.37 -49.69 -9.11
CA ALA A 27 21.82 -49.56 -9.23
C ALA A 27 22.54 -49.48 -7.86
N MET A 28 21.81 -49.41 -6.75
CA MET A 28 22.37 -49.42 -5.40
C MET A 28 22.51 -50.86 -4.91
N ASP A 29 23.64 -51.50 -5.22
CA ASP A 29 24.07 -52.74 -4.58
C ASP A 29 24.40 -52.46 -3.10
N GLY A 30 23.47 -52.83 -2.23
CA GLY A 30 23.59 -52.66 -0.78
C GLY A 30 22.85 -51.44 -0.27
N PHE A 31 22.09 -51.67 0.81
CA PHE A 31 21.39 -50.64 1.56
C PHE A 31 22.41 -49.72 2.25
N ASP A 32 22.95 -48.77 1.51
CA ASP A 32 23.79 -47.73 2.05
C ASP A 32 22.89 -46.70 2.74
N LEU A 33 22.87 -46.74 4.07
CA LEU A 33 22.10 -45.83 4.91
C LEU A 33 22.37 -44.36 4.53
N THR A 34 23.56 -44.04 4.02
CA THR A 34 23.91 -42.68 3.58
C THR A 34 23.08 -42.21 2.38
N ALA A 35 22.76 -43.11 1.44
CA ALA A 35 21.96 -42.78 0.28
C ALA A 35 20.47 -42.56 0.64
N LEU A 36 19.94 -43.31 1.61
CA LEU A 36 18.60 -43.06 2.14
C LEU A 36 18.50 -41.76 2.91
N ILE A 37 19.50 -41.46 3.74
CA ILE A 37 19.60 -40.17 4.41
C ILE A 37 19.63 -39.04 3.36
N GLY A 38 20.41 -39.21 2.30
CA GLY A 38 20.44 -38.29 1.15
C GLY A 38 19.05 -38.06 0.53
N LEU A 39 18.29 -39.12 0.27
CA LEU A 39 16.93 -39.02 -0.27
C LEU A 39 15.94 -38.34 0.68
N ILE A 40 16.06 -38.58 1.99
CA ILE A 40 15.23 -37.92 3.00
C ILE A 40 15.52 -36.42 3.04
N PHE A 41 16.80 -36.02 3.01
CA PHE A 41 17.17 -34.60 2.96
C PHE A 41 16.71 -33.95 1.66
N LEU A 42 16.82 -34.64 0.53
CA LEU A 42 16.43 -34.11 -0.77
C LEU A 42 14.91 -33.97 -0.88
N GLY A 43 14.15 -34.99 -0.45
CA GLY A 43 12.69 -34.93 -0.36
C GLY A 43 12.20 -33.88 0.65
N GLY A 44 12.89 -33.77 1.80
CA GLY A 44 12.64 -32.75 2.81
C GLY A 44 12.88 -31.33 2.29
N ALA A 45 13.96 -31.12 1.53
CA ALA A 45 14.26 -29.83 0.91
C ALA A 45 13.19 -29.45 -0.11
N VAL A 46 12.79 -30.36 -1.00
CA VAL A 46 11.73 -30.12 -1.99
C VAL A 46 10.38 -29.83 -1.29
N GLY A 47 10.03 -30.62 -0.28
CA GLY A 47 8.82 -30.41 0.52
C GLY A 47 8.83 -29.08 1.27
N MET A 48 9.96 -28.71 1.86
CA MET A 48 10.16 -27.44 2.57
C MET A 48 10.06 -26.25 1.60
N THR A 49 10.70 -26.32 0.44
CA THR A 49 10.59 -25.27 -0.59
C THR A 49 9.15 -25.13 -1.10
N GLY A 50 8.44 -26.24 -1.33
CA GLY A 50 7.02 -26.23 -1.71
C GLY A 50 6.11 -25.66 -0.62
N TYR A 51 6.37 -25.99 0.65
CA TYR A 51 5.66 -25.46 1.80
C TYR A 51 5.88 -23.95 1.96
N ILE A 52 7.12 -23.48 1.86
CA ILE A 52 7.44 -22.05 1.88
C ILE A 52 6.76 -21.35 0.71
N TYR A 53 6.82 -21.90 -0.51
CA TYR A 53 6.14 -21.31 -1.67
C TYR A 53 4.63 -21.22 -1.49
N TYR A 54 3.98 -22.27 -0.97
CA TYR A 54 2.55 -22.26 -0.68
C TYR A 54 2.18 -21.21 0.36
N ASN A 55 2.96 -21.13 1.45
CA ASN A 55 2.72 -20.15 2.50
C ASN A 55 3.00 -18.72 2.02
N VAL A 56 4.08 -18.48 1.28
CA VAL A 56 4.39 -17.17 0.68
C VAL A 56 3.35 -16.76 -0.36
N LYS A 57 2.58 -17.68 -0.95
CA LYS A 57 1.45 -17.29 -1.81
C LYS A 57 0.30 -16.66 -1.03
N ASN A 58 0.14 -16.99 0.25
CA ASN A 58 -0.83 -16.34 1.14
C ASN A 58 -0.42 -14.88 1.33
N GLU A 59 -1.34 -13.95 1.09
CA GLU A 59 -1.05 -12.52 1.08
C GLU A 59 -0.42 -12.04 2.41
N GLY A 60 -0.85 -12.59 3.55
CA GLY A 60 -0.27 -12.24 4.86
C GLY A 60 1.19 -12.68 5.07
N VAL A 61 1.66 -13.72 4.37
CA VAL A 61 3.06 -14.16 4.48
C VAL A 61 3.96 -13.33 3.57
N LYS A 62 3.45 -12.84 2.43
CA LYS A 62 4.20 -11.90 1.56
C LYS A 62 4.56 -10.65 2.34
N ASP A 63 3.61 -10.08 3.07
CA ASP A 63 3.83 -8.87 3.87
C ASP A 63 4.90 -9.10 4.95
N THR A 64 4.84 -10.27 5.61
CA THR A 64 5.79 -10.66 6.65
C THR A 64 7.19 -10.91 6.09
N VAL A 65 7.30 -11.60 4.95
CA VAL A 65 8.57 -11.89 4.29
C VAL A 65 9.17 -10.62 3.69
N ASN A 66 8.34 -9.73 3.16
CA ASN A 66 8.78 -8.43 2.65
C ASN A 66 9.31 -7.54 3.80
N TRP A 67 8.69 -7.58 5.00
CA TRP A 67 9.25 -6.95 6.21
C TRP A 67 10.62 -7.53 6.62
N LEU A 68 10.79 -8.85 6.50
CA LEU A 68 11.98 -9.57 6.97
C LEU A 68 13.18 -9.47 6.01
N LEU A 69 12.91 -9.42 4.69
CA LEU A 69 13.92 -9.43 3.62
C LEU A 69 14.10 -8.08 2.92
N GLY A 70 13.15 -7.16 3.06
CA GLY A 70 13.04 -5.94 2.28
C GLY A 70 13.04 -4.67 3.14
N SER A 71 14.10 -3.88 2.95
CA SER A 71 14.16 -2.44 3.14
C SER A 71 12.80 -1.74 3.33
N LYS A 72 12.60 -1.16 4.52
CA LYS A 72 11.72 -0.04 4.86
C LYS A 72 10.81 0.43 3.71
N GLN A 73 9.68 -0.24 3.52
CA GLN A 73 8.51 0.33 2.87
C GLN A 73 7.41 0.40 3.92
N ASP A 74 7.16 1.63 4.34
CA ASP A 74 6.29 1.98 5.44
C ASP A 74 4.83 1.73 5.03
N THR A 75 4.27 0.56 5.37
CA THR A 75 2.82 0.35 5.38
C THR A 75 2.35 0.04 6.80
N GLY A 76 1.95 1.12 7.46
CA GLY A 76 0.95 1.23 8.53
C GLY A 76 0.78 0.09 9.55
N GLY A 77 1.21 0.33 10.79
CA GLY A 77 0.77 -0.46 11.94
C GLY A 77 1.53 -0.24 13.25
N GLY A 78 1.37 0.95 13.86
CA GLY A 78 1.51 1.24 15.31
C GLY A 78 2.79 0.80 16.07
N ASN A 79 3.68 1.72 16.43
CA ASN A 79 3.61 2.51 17.68
C ASN A 79 4.92 3.32 17.88
N SER A 80 4.73 4.58 18.28
CA SER A 80 5.68 5.47 18.97
C SER A 80 7.15 5.46 18.52
N ASP A 81 7.45 6.27 17.51
CA ASP A 81 8.60 7.15 17.67
C ASP A 81 8.30 8.55 17.11
N SER A 82 8.82 9.55 17.79
CA SER A 82 8.42 10.95 17.79
C SER A 82 8.70 11.72 16.48
N SER A 83 8.01 11.37 15.40
CA SER A 83 8.05 12.15 14.15
C SER A 83 6.78 13.01 14.01
N SER A 84 6.96 14.31 14.24
CA SER A 84 6.13 15.46 13.90
C SER A 84 4.94 15.21 12.96
N LYS A 85 3.84 14.63 13.44
CA LYS A 85 2.55 14.76 12.76
C LYS A 85 2.18 16.24 12.83
N VAL A 86 2.22 16.94 11.68
CA VAL A 86 1.83 18.36 11.57
C VAL A 86 0.53 18.54 12.34
N PRO A 87 0.43 19.42 13.35
CA PRO A 87 -0.79 19.58 14.15
C PRO A 87 -1.96 20.05 13.27
N PRO A 88 -3.23 19.86 13.67
CA PRO A 88 -4.32 20.52 12.96
C PRO A 88 -4.07 22.05 12.89
N PRO A 89 -4.54 22.73 11.84
CA PRO A 89 -4.44 24.19 11.76
C PRO A 89 -5.08 24.83 12.99
N SER A 90 -4.43 25.88 13.50
CA SER A 90 -4.91 26.63 14.66
C SER A 90 -6.27 27.24 14.39
N GLU A 91 -7.07 27.44 15.43
CA GLU A 91 -8.39 28.03 15.27
C GLU A 91 -8.33 29.45 14.69
N ASN A 92 -7.32 30.23 15.10
CA ASN A 92 -7.05 31.55 14.53
C ASN A 92 -6.80 31.49 13.03
N LEU A 93 -6.00 30.53 12.55
CA LEU A 93 -5.73 30.36 11.12
C LEU A 93 -7.00 29.97 10.36
N LYS A 94 -7.86 29.11 10.93
CA LYS A 94 -9.14 28.78 10.28
C LYS A 94 -10.04 30.02 10.17
N ASN A 95 -10.12 30.81 11.24
CA ASN A 95 -10.91 32.03 11.26
C ASN A 95 -10.37 33.06 10.26
N GLU A 96 -9.06 33.28 10.22
CA GLU A 96 -8.40 34.16 9.24
C GLU A 96 -8.73 33.71 7.80
N LEU A 97 -8.54 32.43 7.49
CA LEU A 97 -8.87 31.89 6.16
C LEU A 97 -10.36 32.06 5.82
N TYR A 98 -11.26 31.82 6.77
CA TYR A 98 -12.69 31.86 6.51
C TYR A 98 -13.24 33.30 6.38
N PHE A 99 -12.88 34.19 7.32
CA PHE A 99 -13.41 35.55 7.36
C PHE A 99 -12.67 36.50 6.42
N GLU A 100 -11.33 36.39 6.33
CA GLU A 100 -10.53 37.37 5.59
C GLU A 100 -10.28 36.96 4.14
N ARG A 101 -9.95 35.69 3.91
CA ARG A 101 -9.68 35.20 2.54
C ARG A 101 -10.94 34.74 1.82
N ALA A 102 -11.72 33.88 2.47
CA ALA A 102 -12.84 33.21 1.81
C ALA A 102 -14.13 34.03 1.83
N ASP A 103 -14.16 35.18 2.50
CA ASP A 103 -15.35 36.07 2.60
C ASP A 103 -16.62 35.29 2.98
N GLN A 104 -16.49 34.40 3.97
CA GLN A 104 -17.56 33.54 4.48
C GLN A 104 -18.18 32.58 3.44
N LYS A 105 -17.45 32.28 2.36
CA LYS A 105 -17.90 31.41 1.28
C LYS A 105 -17.02 30.18 1.15
N CYS A 106 -17.56 29.15 0.50
CA CYS A 106 -16.78 28.01 0.05
C CYS A 106 -15.87 28.45 -1.10
N GLU A 107 -14.55 28.30 -0.97
CA GLU A 107 -13.62 28.68 -2.03
C GLU A 107 -13.79 27.83 -3.29
N TRP A 108 -14.42 26.66 -3.23
CA TRP A 108 -14.69 25.82 -4.40
C TRP A 108 -15.97 26.16 -5.17
N CYS A 109 -17.10 26.29 -4.47
CA CYS A 109 -18.42 26.50 -5.10
C CYS A 109 -18.95 27.93 -4.93
N GLU A 110 -18.24 28.80 -4.22
CA GLU A 110 -18.55 30.22 -4.02
C GLU A 110 -19.86 30.51 -3.26
N GLU A 111 -20.47 29.45 -2.71
CA GLU A 111 -21.69 29.54 -1.91
C GLU A 111 -21.36 29.89 -0.45
N HIS A 112 -22.22 30.69 0.18
CA HIS A 112 -22.09 31.03 1.59
C HIS A 112 -22.26 29.78 2.48
N THR A 113 -21.48 29.68 3.56
CA THR A 113 -21.57 28.50 4.45
C THR A 113 -21.28 28.84 5.91
N ASP A 114 -22.24 28.60 6.81
CA ASP A 114 -22.06 28.83 8.24
C ASP A 114 -21.13 27.80 8.93
N TYR A 115 -20.82 26.70 8.23
CA TYR A 115 -20.02 25.59 8.74
C TYR A 115 -18.85 25.27 7.78
N PRO A 116 -17.84 26.16 7.72
CA PRO A 116 -16.67 25.95 6.89
C PRO A 116 -15.75 24.86 7.46
N GLU A 117 -15.16 24.07 6.57
CA GLU A 117 -14.13 23.07 6.89
C GLU A 117 -12.86 23.38 6.12
N VAL A 118 -11.72 23.49 6.82
CA VAL A 118 -10.41 23.74 6.21
C VAL A 118 -9.78 22.41 5.78
N HIS A 119 -9.63 22.24 4.48
CA HIS A 119 -9.06 21.05 3.86
C HIS A 119 -7.58 21.23 3.51
N HIS A 120 -6.75 20.24 3.82
CA HIS A 120 -5.37 20.18 3.36
C HIS A 120 -5.29 19.62 1.94
N ILE A 121 -4.90 20.44 0.97
CA ILE A 121 -4.79 20.03 -0.45
C ILE A 121 -3.78 18.87 -0.60
N LYS A 122 -2.61 19.01 0.01
CA LYS A 122 -1.69 17.90 0.29
C LYS A 122 -2.00 17.38 1.70
N PRO A 123 -2.44 16.12 1.86
CA PRO A 123 -2.79 15.59 3.18
C PRO A 123 -1.64 15.65 4.17
N ARG A 124 -1.96 15.84 5.46
CA ARG A 124 -0.99 15.79 6.56
C ARG A 124 -0.19 14.48 6.59
N ALA A 125 -0.84 13.36 6.26
CA ALA A 125 -0.20 12.04 6.17
C ALA A 125 0.91 11.97 5.11
N GLU A 126 0.85 12.82 4.08
CA GLU A 126 1.85 12.93 3.02
C GLU A 126 2.87 14.06 3.29
N GLY A 127 2.84 14.65 4.49
CA GLY A 127 3.65 15.81 4.84
C GLY A 127 3.15 17.11 4.22
N GLY A 128 1.83 17.33 4.17
CA GLY A 128 1.25 18.64 3.90
C GLY A 128 1.43 19.59 5.07
N SER A 129 1.86 20.82 4.79
CA SER A 129 2.03 21.88 5.79
C SER A 129 0.69 22.54 6.15
N ASN A 130 0.69 23.33 7.23
CA ASN A 130 -0.41 24.25 7.57
C ASN A 130 -0.22 25.63 6.89
N ASP A 131 0.61 25.70 5.85
CA ASP A 131 0.76 26.94 5.10
C ASP A 131 -0.53 27.25 4.37
N THR A 132 -0.86 28.54 4.30
CA THR A 132 -2.14 28.96 3.75
C THR A 132 -2.29 28.60 2.26
N SER A 133 -1.19 28.36 1.54
CA SER A 133 -1.18 27.88 0.15
C SER A 133 -1.57 26.39 0.01
N ASN A 134 -1.48 25.62 1.09
CA ASN A 134 -1.87 24.21 1.15
C ASN A 134 -3.25 24.00 1.79
N LEU A 135 -3.91 25.08 2.23
CA LEU A 135 -5.20 25.06 2.89
C LEU A 135 -6.26 25.70 1.99
N ILE A 136 -7.44 25.10 1.97
CA ILE A 136 -8.61 25.64 1.26
C ILE A 136 -9.86 25.49 2.12
N VAL A 137 -10.69 26.54 2.16
CA VAL A 137 -11.94 26.60 2.90
C VAL A 137 -13.07 26.03 2.04
N LEU A 138 -13.69 24.94 2.51
CA LEU A 138 -14.75 24.24 1.78
C LEU A 138 -16.01 24.11 2.63
N CYS A 139 -17.18 24.12 2.00
CA CYS A 139 -18.40 23.62 2.63
C CYS A 139 -18.34 22.09 2.74
N ARG A 140 -19.09 21.51 3.69
CA ARG A 140 -19.13 20.06 3.95
C ARG A 140 -19.32 19.18 2.70
N ASN A 141 -20.12 19.66 1.74
CA ASN A 141 -20.35 18.95 0.48
C ASN A 141 -19.10 18.93 -0.43
N CYS A 142 -18.40 20.05 -0.53
CA CYS A 142 -17.19 20.15 -1.34
C CYS A 142 -16.01 19.46 -0.65
N HIS A 143 -15.93 19.55 0.69
CA HIS A 143 -14.95 18.81 1.49
C HIS A 143 -15.05 17.31 1.23
N GLY A 144 -16.26 16.73 1.33
CA GLY A 144 -16.46 15.31 1.04
C GLY A 144 -16.16 14.91 -0.42
N LYS A 145 -16.27 15.84 -1.38
CA LYS A 145 -15.83 15.61 -2.77
C LYS A 145 -14.30 15.65 -2.88
N ALA A 146 -13.63 16.55 -2.18
CA ALA A 146 -12.18 16.64 -2.14
C ALA A 146 -11.55 15.41 -1.47
N ASP A 147 -12.10 14.95 -0.33
CA ASP A 147 -11.63 13.74 0.38
C ASP A 147 -11.69 12.48 -0.50
N ARG A 148 -12.76 12.34 -1.29
CA ARG A 148 -12.93 11.23 -2.25
C ARG A 148 -12.16 11.46 -3.55
N ASN A 149 -11.34 12.50 -3.64
CA ASN A 149 -10.59 12.89 -4.84
C ASN A 149 -11.49 13.12 -6.07
N ALA A 150 -12.78 13.41 -5.88
CA ALA A 150 -13.69 13.82 -6.96
C ALA A 150 -13.36 15.25 -7.44
N ILE A 151 -12.74 16.05 -6.57
CA ILE A 151 -12.04 17.28 -6.93
C ILE A 151 -10.54 17.01 -6.78
N SER A 152 -9.81 16.99 -7.90
CA SER A 152 -8.37 16.71 -7.89
C SER A 152 -7.58 17.80 -7.16
N ARG A 153 -6.52 17.42 -6.46
CA ARG A 153 -5.59 18.35 -5.76
C ARG A 153 -5.09 19.50 -6.64
N ASN A 154 -4.76 19.21 -7.90
CA ASN A 154 -4.28 20.24 -8.84
C ASN A 154 -5.31 21.35 -9.09
N LYS A 155 -6.61 21.00 -9.12
CA LYS A 155 -7.70 21.98 -9.25
C LYS A 155 -7.86 22.83 -8.01
N LEU A 156 -7.74 22.23 -6.82
CA LEU A 156 -7.78 22.96 -5.55
C LEU A 156 -6.60 23.95 -5.47
N ASN A 157 -5.38 23.48 -5.76
CA ASN A 157 -4.17 24.30 -5.79
C ASN A 157 -4.28 25.45 -6.79
N TYR A 158 -4.81 25.19 -7.99
CA TYR A 158 -5.05 26.23 -8.98
C TYR A 158 -5.98 27.33 -8.44
N LYS A 159 -7.05 26.93 -7.75
CA LYS A 159 -8.02 27.88 -7.22
C LYS A 159 -7.45 28.76 -6.11
N VAL A 160 -6.75 28.16 -5.14
CA VAL A 160 -6.06 28.90 -4.07
C VAL A 160 -5.01 29.87 -4.64
N LYS A 161 -4.17 29.41 -5.58
CA LYS A 161 -3.17 30.29 -6.20
C LYS A 161 -3.80 31.49 -6.90
N LYS A 162 -4.86 31.26 -7.68
CA LYS A 162 -5.57 32.34 -8.37
C LYS A 162 -6.11 33.38 -7.38
N GLN A 163 -6.70 32.93 -6.27
CA GLN A 163 -7.21 33.84 -5.23
C GLN A 163 -6.10 34.65 -4.54
N MET A 164 -4.90 34.06 -4.38
CA MET A 164 -3.74 34.77 -3.82
C MET A 164 -3.09 35.76 -4.79
N GLU A 165 -3.31 35.60 -6.11
CA GLU A 165 -2.86 36.55 -7.13
C GLU A 165 -3.79 37.77 -7.26
N ASP A 166 -5.08 37.59 -6.92
CA ASP A 166 -6.11 38.63 -6.97
C ASP A 166 -6.12 39.55 -5.72
N TYR A 167 -5.21 39.32 -4.75
CA TYR A 167 -5.09 40.04 -3.46
C TYR A 167 -3.81 40.90 -3.42
#